data_AF-A0A7L4TJM3-F1
#
_entry.id   AF-A0A7L4TJM3-F1
#
_cell.length_a   1.000
_cell.length_b   1.000
_cell.length_c   1.000
_cell.angle_alpha   90.00
_cell.angle_beta   90.00
_cell.angle_gamma   90.00
#
_symmetry.space_group_name_H-M   'P 1'
#
loop_
_entity.id
_entity.type
_entity.pdbx_description
1 polymer ?
#
loop_
_entity_poly.entity_id
_entity_poly.type
_entity_poly.pdbx_seq_one_letter_code
_entity_poly.pdbx_strand_id
1 'polypeptide(L)'
;MIASITFVFIAGHVFGKLKTTRSRLFTILIIGILCFIQSFLTWAGDWKTQIILYRNKVNDNKTIEFQMRSDRFSFGYKKRIINRLKLFPSFDWTTDIDTAKIDHKQWEKLHLYVNEMKFTSK
;
A
#
# COMPACT_ATOMS: atom_id res chain seq x y z
N MET A 1 -13.62 10.21 -6.38
CA MET A 1 -14.07 11.61 -6.22
C MET A 1 -15.01 12.03 -7.35
N ILE A 2 -14.58 12.05 -8.62
CA ILE A 2 -15.43 12.50 -9.76
C ILE A 2 -16.72 11.68 -9.89
N ALA A 3 -16.63 10.34 -9.86
CA ALA A 3 -17.80 9.45 -9.96
C ALA A 3 -18.81 9.61 -8.80
N SER A 4 -18.32 9.89 -7.60
CA SER A 4 -19.16 10.08 -6.41
C SER A 4 -19.93 11.40 -6.47
N ILE A 5 -19.30 12.45 -7.00
CA ILE A 5 -19.93 13.76 -7.18
C ILE A 5 -21.00 13.69 -8.27
N THR A 6 -20.72 13.05 -9.41
CA THR A 6 -21.70 12.90 -10.49
C THR A 6 -22.92 12.10 -10.06
N PHE A 7 -22.72 11.01 -9.30
CA PHE A 7 -23.82 10.20 -8.75
C PHE A 7 -24.75 11.02 -7.83
N VAL A 8 -24.19 11.84 -6.93
CA VAL A 8 -25.01 12.67 -6.03
C VAL A 8 -25.76 13.76 -6.77
N PHE A 9 -25.18 14.33 -7.83
CA PHE A 9 -25.90 15.28 -8.69
C PHE A 9 -27.05 14.62 -9.46
N ILE A 10 -26.84 13.42 -10.00
CA ILE A 10 -27.88 12.66 -10.70
C ILE A 10 -29.01 12.28 -9.73
N ALA A 11 -28.67 11.69 -8.57
CA ALA A 11 -29.65 11.33 -7.55
C ALA A 11 -30.41 12.57 -7.03
N GLY A 12 -29.68 13.65 -6.77
CA GLY A 12 -30.23 14.92 -6.34
C GLY A 12 -31.24 15.51 -7.32
N HIS A 13 -30.92 15.47 -8.62
CA HIS A 13 -31.81 15.91 -9.69
C HIS A 13 -33.05 15.01 -9.81
N VAL A 14 -32.89 13.69 -9.66
CA VAL A 14 -34.00 12.70 -9.68
C VAL A 14 -34.97 12.91 -8.51
N PHE A 15 -34.48 13.24 -7.31
CA PHE A 15 -35.31 13.51 -6.13
C PHE A 15 -35.82 14.97 -6.04
N GLY A 16 -35.55 15.80 -7.06
CA GLY A 16 -36.02 17.20 -7.12
C GLY A 16 -35.43 18.14 -6.05
N LYS A 17 -34.39 17.70 -5.33
CA LYS A 17 -33.64 18.51 -4.34
C LYS A 17 -32.39 19.11 -5.01
N LEU A 18 -31.75 20.10 -4.37
CA LEU A 18 -30.59 20.88 -4.91
C LEU A 18 -30.92 21.90 -6.02
N LYS A 19 -32.09 22.57 -5.94
CA LYS A 19 -32.45 23.66 -6.86
C LYS A 19 -31.60 24.93 -6.67
N THR A 20 -31.14 25.19 -5.45
CA THR A 20 -30.40 26.42 -5.10
C THR A 20 -28.89 26.19 -5.13
N THR A 21 -28.13 27.14 -5.70
CA THR A 21 -26.66 27.12 -5.80
C THR A 21 -25.97 26.89 -4.45
N ARG A 22 -26.50 27.48 -3.37
CA ARG A 22 -25.99 27.27 -2.00
C ARG A 22 -26.07 25.81 -1.55
N SER A 23 -27.16 25.11 -1.86
CA SER A 23 -27.35 23.70 -1.51
C SER A 23 -26.41 22.78 -2.30
N ARG A 24 -26.12 23.12 -3.56
CA ARG A 24 -25.14 22.41 -4.39
C ARG A 24 -23.72 22.53 -3.83
N LEU A 25 -23.30 23.74 -3.47
CA LEU A 25 -21.98 23.98 -2.87
C LEU A 25 -21.81 23.24 -1.55
N PHE A 26 -22.80 23.29 -0.66
CA PHE A 26 -22.78 22.53 0.59
C PHE A 26 -22.64 21.03 0.36
N THR A 27 -23.35 20.49 -0.62
CA THR A 27 -23.31 19.05 -0.92
C THR A 27 -21.95 18.62 -1.47
N ILE A 28 -21.35 19.41 -2.37
CA ILE A 28 -19.99 19.16 -2.87
C ILE A 28 -18.98 19.20 -1.71
N LEU A 29 -19.11 20.18 -0.81
CA LEU A 29 -18.22 20.32 0.34
C LEU A 29 -18.30 19.08 1.25
N ILE A 30 -19.50 18.62 1.57
CA ILE A 30 -19.72 17.43 2.39
C ILE A 30 -19.13 16.18 1.73
N ILE A 31 -19.37 15.97 0.43
CA ILE A 31 -18.79 14.83 -0.32
C ILE A 31 -17.26 14.91 -0.32
N GLY A 32 -16.71 16.10 -0.53
CA GLY A 32 -15.27 16.34 -0.49
C GLY A 32 -14.66 15.94 0.84
N ILE A 33 -15.28 16.37 1.95
CA ILE A 33 -14.86 16.01 3.31
C ILE A 33 -14.97 14.49 3.53
N LEU A 34 -16.08 13.86 3.14
CA LEU A 34 -16.25 12.42 3.30
C LEU A 34 -15.22 11.61 2.51
N CYS A 35 -14.96 12.00 1.25
CA CYS A 35 -13.91 11.39 0.43
C CYS A 35 -12.52 11.61 1.03
N PHE A 36 -12.25 12.79 1.58
CA PHE A 36 -10.99 13.09 2.25
C PHE A 36 -10.81 12.22 3.49
N ILE A 37 -11.83 12.13 4.36
CA ILE A 37 -11.80 11.28 5.56
C ILE A 37 -11.59 9.83 5.14
N GLN A 38 -12.35 9.32 4.16
CA GLN A 38 -12.20 7.94 3.72
C GLN A 38 -10.79 7.68 3.17
N SER A 39 -10.28 8.54 2.29
CA SER A 39 -8.92 8.42 1.76
C SER A 39 -7.87 8.51 2.86
N PHE A 40 -8.09 9.39 3.84
CA PHE A 40 -7.21 9.52 4.99
C PHE A 40 -7.27 8.28 5.90
N LEU A 41 -8.42 7.60 6.03
CA LEU A 41 -8.53 6.38 6.83
C LEU A 41 -8.00 5.14 6.10
N THR A 42 -8.13 5.07 4.77
CA THR A 42 -7.70 3.91 3.97
C THR A 42 -6.26 3.98 3.49
N TRP A 43 -5.65 5.17 3.43
CA TRP A 43 -4.26 5.30 3.04
C TRP A 43 -3.37 4.61 4.09
N ALA A 44 -2.76 3.49 3.70
CA ALA A 44 -1.76 2.81 4.51
C ALA A 44 -0.37 3.30 4.12
N GLY A 45 0.57 3.27 5.06
CA GLY A 45 1.97 3.56 4.76
C GLY A 45 2.52 2.66 3.65
N ASP A 46 3.60 3.09 3.03
CA ASP A 46 4.30 2.27 2.06
C ASP A 46 5.01 1.09 2.75
N TRP A 47 5.13 -0.04 2.06
CA TRP A 47 5.92 -1.16 2.54
C TRP A 47 7.40 -0.85 2.37
N LYS A 48 8.19 -1.04 3.42
CA LYS A 48 9.62 -0.75 3.42
C LYS A 48 10.42 -2.00 3.76
N THR A 49 11.45 -2.27 2.97
CA THR A 49 12.32 -3.43 3.13
C THR A 49 13.28 -3.21 4.29
N GLN A 50 13.31 -4.16 5.22
CA GLN A 50 14.24 -4.10 6.35
C GLN A 50 15.43 -5.03 6.12
N ILE A 51 15.17 -6.24 5.64
CA ILE A 51 16.17 -7.29 5.48
C ILE A 51 15.93 -8.05 4.18
N ILE A 52 16.97 -8.27 3.39
CA ILE A 52 16.96 -9.21 2.28
C ILE A 52 17.45 -10.55 2.82
N LEU A 53 16.53 -11.51 2.96
CA LEU A 53 16.82 -12.81 3.56
C LEU A 53 17.56 -13.72 2.57
N TYR A 54 17.07 -13.77 1.33
CA TYR A 54 17.60 -14.64 0.28
C TYR A 54 17.70 -13.93 -1.05
N ARG A 55 18.68 -14.35 -1.86
CA ARG A 55 18.81 -14.01 -3.27
C ARG A 55 18.78 -15.29 -4.09
N ASN A 56 18.13 -15.27 -5.25
CA ASN A 56 18.13 -16.43 -6.12
C ASN A 56 19.50 -16.58 -6.80
N LYS A 57 20.05 -17.80 -6.86
CA LYS A 57 21.39 -18.06 -7.42
C LYS A 57 21.47 -17.92 -8.94
N VAL A 58 20.33 -18.04 -9.63
CA VAL A 58 20.24 -18.04 -11.10
C VAL A 58 19.78 -16.66 -11.61
N ASN A 59 19.01 -15.93 -10.80
CA ASN A 59 18.47 -14.63 -11.19
C ASN A 59 18.60 -13.60 -10.05
N ASP A 60 19.57 -12.70 -10.18
CA ASP A 60 19.84 -11.64 -9.19
C ASP A 60 18.69 -10.66 -8.99
N ASN A 61 17.76 -10.56 -9.95
CA ASN A 61 16.57 -9.71 -9.84
C ASN A 61 15.50 -10.32 -8.94
N LYS A 62 15.66 -11.58 -8.51
CA LYS A 62 14.70 -12.30 -7.67
C LYS A 62 15.25 -12.44 -6.25
N THR A 63 14.56 -11.83 -5.29
CA THR A 63 14.98 -11.77 -3.89
C THR A 63 13.82 -12.09 -2.97
N ILE A 64 14.11 -12.61 -1.77
CA ILE A 64 13.14 -12.75 -0.71
C ILE A 64 13.43 -11.68 0.34
N GLU A 65 12.47 -10.79 0.50
CA GLU A 65 12.60 -9.60 1.33
C GLU A 65 11.64 -9.69 2.50
N PHE A 66 12.16 -9.31 3.67
CA PHE A 66 11.37 -9.06 4.84
C PHE A 66 11.00 -7.58 4.87
N GLN A 67 9.71 -7.31 4.70
CA GLN A 67 9.15 -5.97 4.66
C GLN A 67 8.35 -5.67 5.92
N MET A 68 8.47 -4.42 6.36
CA MET A 68 7.63 -3.87 7.40
C MET A 68 6.78 -2.74 6.84
N ARG A 69 5.64 -2.49 7.47
CA ARG A 69 4.82 -1.29 7.26
C ARG A 69 4.28 -0.84 8.61
N SER A 70 4.37 0.45 8.90
CA SER A 70 3.71 1.01 10.08
C SER A 70 2.21 0.86 9.92
N ASP A 71 1.55 0.32 10.94
CA ASP A 71 0.12 0.50 11.03
C ASP A 71 -0.17 1.96 11.44
N ARG A 72 -1.32 2.49 11.04
CA ARG A 72 -1.67 3.90 11.25
C ARG A 72 -2.34 4.12 12.59
N PHE A 73 -3.02 3.09 13.10
CA PHE A 73 -3.77 3.09 14.35
C PHE A 73 -3.21 2.12 15.41
N SER A 74 -2.14 1.41 15.09
CA SER A 74 -1.46 0.54 16.04
C SER A 74 -0.01 0.99 16.17
N PHE A 75 0.49 1.07 17.40
CA PHE A 75 1.90 1.32 17.73
C PHE A 75 2.83 0.15 17.31
N GLY A 76 2.41 -0.66 16.35
CA GLY A 76 3.10 -1.84 15.88
C GLY A 76 3.35 -1.82 14.37
N TYR A 77 4.19 -2.75 13.93
CA TYR A 77 4.54 -2.92 12.52
C TYR A 77 3.89 -4.17 11.98
N LYS A 78 3.22 -4.05 10.83
CA LYS A 78 2.85 -5.22 10.03
C LYS A 78 4.10 -5.74 9.35
N LYS A 79 4.34 -7.03 9.48
CA LYS A 79 5.51 -7.74 8.95
C LYS A 79 5.03 -8.70 7.87
N ARG A 80 5.75 -8.77 6.76
CA ARG A 80 5.52 -9.78 5.72
C ARG A 80 6.84 -10.21 5.10
N ILE A 81 6.87 -11.45 4.64
CA ILE A 81 7.97 -11.99 3.85
C ILE A 81 7.44 -12.20 2.44
N ILE A 82 8.06 -11.53 1.49
CA ILE A 82 7.66 -11.59 0.09
C ILE A 82 8.82 -12.02 -0.78
N ASN A 83 8.49 -12.70 -1.87
CA ASN A 83 9.36 -12.90 -2.98
C ASN A 83 9.16 -11.74 -3.96
N ARG A 84 10.21 -10.95 -4.16
CA ARG A 84 10.24 -9.79 -5.05
C ARG A 84 11.00 -10.16 -6.31
N LEU A 85 10.37 -9.98 -7.45
CA LEU A 85 11.00 -10.02 -8.76
C LEU A 85 11.03 -8.59 -9.33
N LYS A 86 12.23 -8.05 -9.44
CA LYS A 86 12.46 -6.74 -10.05
C LYS A 86 12.33 -6.86 -11.56
N LEU A 87 11.29 -6.25 -12.13
CA LEU A 87 11.07 -6.25 -13.58
C LEU A 87 11.66 -5.00 -14.22
N PHE A 88 11.36 -3.83 -13.66
CA PHE A 88 11.83 -2.53 -14.17
C PHE A 88 12.13 -1.56 -13.00
N PRO A 89 12.86 -0.46 -13.24
CA PRO A 89 12.96 0.62 -12.27
C PRO A 89 11.54 1.10 -11.90
N SER A 90 11.16 0.97 -10.63
CA SER A 90 9.83 1.30 -10.08
C SER A 90 8.71 0.27 -10.27
N PHE A 91 8.96 -0.88 -10.91
CA PHE A 91 7.97 -1.95 -11.02
C PHE A 91 8.51 -3.28 -10.53
N ASP A 92 7.91 -3.75 -9.43
CA ASP A 92 8.27 -4.99 -8.76
C ASP A 92 7.07 -5.92 -8.71
N TRP A 93 7.28 -7.16 -9.11
CA TRP A 93 6.32 -8.22 -8.90
C TRP A 93 6.54 -8.82 -7.52
N THR A 94 5.51 -8.80 -6.67
CA THR A 94 5.61 -9.30 -5.30
C THR A 94 4.64 -10.46 -5.08
N THR A 95 5.14 -11.56 -4.53
CA THR A 95 4.32 -12.71 -4.14
C THR A 95 4.60 -13.08 -2.70
N ASP A 96 3.54 -13.34 -1.93
CA ASP A 96 3.70 -13.88 -0.58
C ASP A 96 4.27 -15.30 -0.68
N ILE A 97 5.28 -15.58 0.14
CA ILE A 97 5.95 -16.87 0.16
C ILE A 97 6.05 -17.38 1.59
N ASP A 98 5.75 -18.67 1.76
CA ASP A 98 6.02 -19.37 3.01
C ASP A 98 7.49 -19.78 3.05
N THR A 99 8.23 -19.22 4.00
CA THR A 99 9.65 -19.53 4.19
C THR A 99 9.92 -20.99 4.54
N ALA A 100 8.92 -21.73 5.04
CA ALA A 100 9.06 -23.15 5.37
C ALA A 100 9.21 -24.06 4.13
N LYS A 101 8.81 -23.58 2.94
CA LYS A 101 8.84 -24.35 1.68
C LYS A 101 9.92 -23.88 0.69
N ILE A 102 10.91 -23.13 1.16
CA ILE A 102 11.96 -22.59 0.30
C ILE A 102 12.94 -23.71 -0.12
N ASP A 103 13.12 -23.87 -1.42
CA ASP A 103 14.16 -24.77 -1.97
C ASP A 103 15.56 -24.16 -1.80
N HIS A 104 16.30 -24.63 -0.79
CA HIS A 104 17.66 -24.18 -0.51
C HIS A 104 18.67 -24.41 -1.66
N LYS A 105 18.33 -25.21 -2.68
CA LYS A 105 19.20 -25.35 -3.86
C LYS A 105 19.20 -24.08 -4.72
N GLN A 106 18.04 -23.44 -4.87
CA GLN A 106 17.84 -22.28 -5.75
C GLN A 106 18.14 -20.93 -5.08
N TRP A 107 18.13 -20.91 -3.75
CA TRP A 107 18.24 -19.69 -2.96
C TRP A 107 19.54 -19.66 -2.17
N GLU A 108 20.24 -18.54 -2.25
CA GLU A 108 21.40 -18.21 -1.43
C GLU A 108 20.97 -17.31 -0.27
N LYS A 109 21.43 -17.63 0.93
CA LYS A 109 21.11 -16.89 2.14
C LYS A 109 22.08 -15.73 2.28
N LEU A 110 21.57 -14.50 2.20
CA LEU A 110 22.40 -13.28 2.16
C LEU A 110 22.29 -12.45 3.45
N HIS A 111 21.14 -12.49 4.15
CA HIS A 111 20.88 -11.71 5.37
C HIS A 111 21.39 -10.25 5.31
N LEU A 112 21.07 -9.54 4.24
CA LEU A 112 21.52 -8.16 4.06
C LEU A 112 20.54 -7.19 4.74
N TYR A 113 21.04 -6.38 5.68
CA TYR A 113 20.26 -5.37 6.38
C TYR A 113 20.23 -4.06 5.58
N VAL A 114 19.04 -3.60 5.19
CA VAL A 114 18.83 -2.38 4.38
C VAL A 114 18.22 -1.25 5.22
N ASN A 115 17.34 -1.59 6.16
CA ASN A 115 16.71 -0.65 7.10
C ASN A 115 16.16 0.61 6.44
N GLU A 116 15.27 0.44 5.46
CA GLU A 116 14.65 1.60 4.80
C GLU A 116 13.80 2.45 5.74
N MET A 117 13.40 1.91 6.90
CA MET A 117 12.66 2.65 7.93
C MET A 117 13.56 3.51 8.83
N LYS A 118 14.89 3.43 8.67
CA LYS A 118 15.88 4.17 9.48
C LYS A 118 15.69 3.95 10.98
N PHE A 119 15.38 2.72 11.39
CA PHE A 119 15.40 2.38 12.81
C PHE A 119 16.81 2.59 13.37
N THR A 120 16.91 3.28 14.50
CA THR A 120 18.16 3.40 15.23
C THR A 120 18.59 2.02 15.70
N SER A 121 19.67 1.50 15.12
CA SER A 121 20.42 0.39 15.70
C SER A 121 20.84 0.81 17.11
N LYS A 122 20.32 0.13 18.14
CA LYS A 122 20.91 0.20 19.48
C LYS A 122 22.21 -0.60 19.52
#